data_AF-A0A2P5B243-F1
#
_entry.id   AF-A0A2P5B243-F1
#
_cell.length_a   1.000
_cell.length_b   1.000
_cell.length_c   1.000
_cell.angle_alpha   90.00
_cell.angle_beta   90.00
_cell.angle_gamma   90.00
#
_symmetry.space_group_name_H-M   'P 1'
#
loop_
_entity.id
_entity.type
_entity.pdbx_description
1 polymer ?
#
loop_
_entity_poly.entity_id
_entity_poly.type
_entity_poly.pdbx_seq_one_letter_code
_entity_poly.pdbx_strand_id
1 'polypeptide(L)'
;MTCQLDFSNKQPASSSFEAPNIVDKDQELLPLLCQLPEKAALSMAFIDRFTFVEGYEKMKKGPPKITFHAVIRMLAYTTAAVIFTYDPIIECMKKEEKFEKMTKSCEDLKRTYKQEKNDFETERKQLQEDLAKEQREKVKLKKKIKELEDTIS
;
A
#
# COMPACT_ATOMS: atom_id res chain seq x y z
N MET A 1 10.76 6.36 20.12
CA MET A 1 10.36 5.10 19.48
C MET A 1 10.89 5.14 18.06
N THR A 2 11.94 4.39 17.77
CA THR A 2 12.59 4.32 16.46
C THR A 2 12.01 3.15 15.68
N CYS A 3 11.27 3.42 14.61
CA CYS A 3 10.84 2.38 13.67
C CYS A 3 11.97 2.12 12.67
N GLN A 4 12.75 1.07 12.92
CA GLN A 4 13.61 0.43 11.92
C GLN A 4 12.79 -0.65 11.22
N LEU A 5 12.71 -0.61 9.90
CA LEU A 5 12.14 -1.67 9.07
C LEU A 5 13.20 -2.07 8.03
N ASP A 6 14.00 -3.07 8.39
CA ASP A 6 14.92 -3.72 7.47
C ASP A 6 14.15 -4.73 6.61
N PHE A 7 14.07 -4.46 5.31
CA PHE A 7 13.71 -5.48 4.32
C PHE A 7 14.96 -5.87 3.54
N SER A 8 15.61 -6.93 4.02
CA SER A 8 16.60 -7.68 3.26
C SER A 8 15.87 -8.56 2.24
N ASN A 9 16.13 -8.38 0.94
CA ASN A 9 16.09 -9.53 0.04
C ASN A 9 17.01 -9.41 -1.18
N LYS A 10 17.67 -10.54 -1.46
CA LYS A 10 18.63 -10.82 -2.54
C LYS A 10 17.96 -10.74 -3.91
N GLN A 11 18.72 -10.21 -4.87
CA GLN A 11 18.46 -10.25 -6.32
C GLN A 11 18.79 -11.63 -6.92
N PRO A 12 18.24 -11.99 -8.11
CA PRO A 12 18.94 -11.65 -9.35
C PRO A 12 18.07 -11.13 -10.52
N ALA A 13 18.78 -10.47 -11.45
CA ALA A 13 18.49 -9.91 -12.78
C ALA A 13 17.45 -10.63 -13.67
N SER A 14 16.85 -10.07 -14.73
CA SER A 14 16.92 -8.80 -15.48
C SER A 14 15.69 -8.77 -16.39
N SER A 15 14.97 -7.66 -16.53
CA SER A 15 14.40 -7.26 -17.83
C SER A 15 14.07 -5.77 -17.80
N SER A 16 14.75 -5.03 -18.68
CA SER A 16 14.56 -3.61 -18.90
C SER A 16 13.12 -3.31 -19.35
N PHE A 17 12.39 -2.54 -18.55
CA PHE A 17 11.33 -1.67 -19.04
C PHE A 17 11.65 -0.28 -18.51
N GLU A 18 12.07 0.60 -19.41
CA GLU A 18 12.20 2.03 -19.13
C GLU A 18 10.84 2.56 -18.67
N ALA A 19 10.67 2.69 -17.36
CA ALA A 19 9.58 3.44 -16.78
C ALA A 19 9.92 4.94 -16.88
N PRO A 20 8.94 5.80 -17.22
CA PRO A 20 9.14 7.23 -17.10
C PRO A 20 9.55 7.51 -15.65
N ASN A 21 10.58 8.34 -15.48
CA ASN A 21 11.14 8.73 -14.19
C ASN A 21 10.10 9.57 -13.42
N ILE A 22 9.06 8.91 -12.93
CA ILE A 22 8.11 9.45 -11.96
C ILE A 22 8.88 9.43 -10.66
N VAL A 23 9.64 10.51 -10.42
CA VAL A 23 10.21 10.81 -9.11
C VAL A 23 9.13 10.48 -8.08
N ASP A 24 9.45 9.54 -7.19
CA ASP A 24 8.56 8.97 -6.19
C ASP A 24 8.23 10.02 -5.14
N LYS A 25 7.39 11.00 -5.52
CA LYS A 25 6.91 12.06 -4.61
C LYS A 25 6.10 11.48 -3.46
N ASP A 26 5.61 10.24 -3.60
CA ASP A 26 4.95 9.49 -2.54
C ASP A 26 5.94 9.11 -1.42
N GLN A 27 7.23 8.93 -1.75
CA GLN A 27 8.29 8.59 -0.79
C GLN A 27 8.77 9.78 0.05
N GLU A 28 8.60 11.02 -0.44
CA GLU A 28 8.95 12.24 0.30
C GLU A 28 7.83 12.75 1.22
N LEU A 29 6.57 12.39 0.95
CA LEU A 29 5.43 12.87 1.74
C LEU A 29 5.31 12.25 3.12
N LEU A 30 5.59 10.95 3.24
CA LEU A 30 5.53 10.24 4.51
C LEU A 30 6.53 10.82 5.53
N PRO A 31 7.81 11.08 5.18
CA PRO A 31 8.74 11.83 6.02
C PRO A 31 8.24 13.22 6.40
N LEU A 32 7.64 13.96 5.46
CA LEU A 32 7.13 15.31 5.69
C LEU A 32 5.94 15.31 6.67
N LEU A 33 5.03 14.34 6.52
CA LEU A 33 3.91 14.08 7.43
C LEU A 33 4.38 13.64 8.83
N CYS A 34 5.48 12.91 8.93
CA CYS A 34 6.07 12.55 10.23
C CYS A 34 6.78 13.73 10.91
N GLN A 35 7.26 14.72 10.17
CA GLN A 35 7.87 15.95 10.72
C GLN A 35 6.84 17.04 11.06
N LEU A 36 5.65 16.97 10.47
CA LEU A 36 4.56 17.92 10.71
C LEU A 36 4.15 18.02 12.19
N PRO A 37 4.02 16.93 12.97
CA PRO A 37 3.72 16.99 14.40
C PRO A 37 4.76 17.76 15.22
N GLU A 38 6.05 17.61 14.95
CA GLU A 38 7.11 18.34 15.68
C GLU A 38 7.07 19.84 15.36
N LYS A 39 6.91 20.19 14.07
CA LYS A 39 6.79 21.59 13.63
C LYS A 39 5.50 22.22 14.12
N ALA A 40 4.40 21.45 14.12
CA ALA A 40 3.11 21.85 14.66
C ALA A 40 3.17 22.03 16.18
N ALA A 41 3.85 21.15 16.93
CA ALA A 41 3.99 21.24 18.38
C ALA A 41 4.74 22.51 18.81
N LEU A 42 5.81 22.88 18.11
CA LEU A 42 6.54 24.14 18.33
C LEU A 42 5.65 25.36 18.05
N SER A 43 4.84 25.30 16.99
CA SER A 43 3.88 26.37 16.68
C SER A 43 2.71 26.43 17.68
N MET A 44 2.24 25.29 18.19
CA MET A 44 1.20 25.22 19.20
C MET A 44 1.67 25.79 20.53
N ALA A 45 2.89 25.47 20.99
CA ALA A 45 3.44 26.05 22.22
C ALA A 45 3.58 27.59 22.12
N PHE A 46 3.88 28.10 20.92
CA PHE A 46 3.90 29.55 20.67
C PHE A 46 2.49 30.15 20.65
N ILE A 47 1.52 29.49 19.97
CA ILE A 47 0.12 29.92 19.92
C ILE A 47 -0.49 29.89 21.33
N ASP A 48 -0.27 28.82 22.10
CA ASP A 48 -0.79 28.62 23.46
C ASP A 48 -0.33 29.72 24.43
N ARG A 49 0.94 30.13 24.32
CA ARG A 49 1.51 31.24 25.11
C ARG A 49 0.79 32.59 24.90
N PHE A 50 0.12 32.79 23.77
CA PHE A 50 -0.60 34.03 23.44
C PHE A 50 -2.13 33.86 23.34
N THR A 51 -2.62 32.63 23.22
CA THR A 51 -4.06 32.29 23.26
C THR A 51 -4.56 32.01 24.67
N PHE A 52 -3.68 31.69 25.62
CA PHE A 52 -4.03 31.71 27.04
C PHE A 52 -4.37 33.14 27.47
N VAL A 53 -5.52 33.30 28.15
CA VAL A 53 -6.11 34.60 28.54
C VAL A 53 -5.07 35.51 29.20
N GLU A 54 -4.18 34.97 30.03
CA GLU A 54 -3.14 35.74 30.70
C GLU A 54 -2.04 36.26 29.76
N GLY A 55 -1.66 35.50 28.74
CA GLY A 55 -0.68 35.90 27.72
C GLY A 55 -1.21 37.01 26.82
N TYR A 56 -2.48 36.90 26.43
CA TYR A 56 -3.20 37.91 25.69
C TYR A 56 -3.36 39.22 26.47
N GLU A 57 -3.73 39.16 27.75
CA GLU A 57 -3.86 40.34 28.61
C GLU A 57 -2.51 41.02 28.89
N LYS A 58 -1.41 40.25 29.01
CA LYS A 58 -0.05 40.82 29.08
C LYS A 58 0.34 41.50 27.77
N MET A 59 -0.04 40.93 26.62
CA MET A 59 0.22 41.50 25.30
C MET A 59 -0.54 42.82 25.07
N LYS A 60 -1.77 42.94 25.57
CA LYS A 60 -2.56 44.19 25.52
C LYS A 60 -1.95 45.33 26.31
N LYS A 61 -1.26 45.02 27.41
CA LYS A 61 -0.58 46.01 28.27
C LYS A 61 0.77 46.47 27.70
N GLY A 62 1.27 45.81 26.64
CA GLY A 62 2.52 46.15 25.98
C GLY A 62 2.42 47.37 25.05
N PRO A 63 3.57 47.91 24.60
CA PRO A 63 3.59 48.97 23.59
C PRO A 63 2.85 48.54 22.30
N PRO A 64 2.05 49.42 21.67
CA PRO A 64 1.25 49.07 20.49
C PRO A 64 2.03 48.41 19.35
N LYS A 65 3.29 48.83 19.13
CA LYS A 65 4.17 48.25 18.11
C LYS A 65 4.49 46.76 18.37
N ILE A 66 4.67 46.38 19.63
CA ILE A 66 5.02 45.02 20.03
C ILE A 66 3.76 44.13 19.94
N THR A 67 2.64 44.62 20.46
CA THR A 67 1.32 43.96 20.39
C THR A 67 0.93 43.70 18.93
N PHE A 68 1.08 44.68 18.05
CA PHE A 68 0.78 44.53 16.62
C PHE A 68 1.64 43.44 15.96
N HIS A 69 2.96 43.45 16.17
CA HIS A 69 3.84 42.42 15.60
C HIS A 69 3.52 41.01 16.14
N ALA A 70 3.18 40.89 17.42
CA ALA A 70 2.79 39.61 18.01
C ALA A 70 1.49 39.07 17.39
N VAL A 71 0.48 39.93 17.19
CA VAL A 71 -0.78 39.57 16.53
C VAL A 71 -0.56 39.13 15.08
N ILE A 72 0.22 39.89 14.30
CA ILE A 72 0.53 39.52 12.90
C ILE A 72 1.26 38.18 12.85
N ARG A 73 2.21 37.94 13.77
CA ARG A 73 2.94 36.68 13.83
C ARG A 73 2.04 35.50 14.20
N MET A 74 1.11 35.68 15.15
CA MET A 74 0.10 34.64 15.45
C MET A 74 -0.79 34.34 14.26
N LEU A 75 -1.26 35.38 13.56
CA LEU A 75 -2.10 35.21 12.38
C LEU A 75 -1.37 34.43 11.29
N ALA A 76 -0.10 34.76 11.04
CA ALA A 76 0.76 34.05 10.10
C ALA A 76 0.93 32.57 10.48
N TYR A 77 1.21 32.27 11.76
CA TYR A 77 1.36 30.88 12.22
C TYR A 77 0.05 30.09 12.14
N THR A 78 -1.08 30.70 12.50
CA THR A 78 -2.40 30.06 12.42
C THR A 78 -2.74 29.75 10.97
N THR A 79 -2.50 30.69 10.06
CA THR A 79 -2.74 30.51 8.62
C THR A 79 -1.84 29.42 8.05
N ALA A 80 -0.55 29.43 8.40
CA ALA A 80 0.39 28.38 8.00
C ALA A 80 -0.04 27.01 8.53
N ALA A 81 -0.43 26.90 9.79
CA ALA A 81 -0.91 25.64 10.38
C ALA A 81 -2.14 25.12 9.63
N VAL A 82 -3.12 25.98 9.31
CA VAL A 82 -4.28 25.61 8.50
C VAL A 82 -3.84 25.09 7.13
N ILE A 83 -3.03 25.84 6.39
CA ILE A 83 -2.52 25.41 5.07
C ILE A 83 -1.79 24.06 5.16
N PHE A 84 -0.91 23.89 6.13
CA PHE A 84 -0.15 22.66 6.35
C PHE A 84 -1.02 21.47 6.75
N THR A 85 -2.19 21.69 7.36
CA THR A 85 -3.15 20.62 7.64
C THR A 85 -4.04 20.28 6.44
N TYR A 86 -4.37 21.25 5.58
CA TYR A 86 -5.25 21.03 4.43
C TYR A 86 -4.53 20.36 3.25
N ASP A 87 -3.30 20.76 2.94
CA ASP A 87 -2.57 20.24 1.76
C ASP A 87 -2.39 18.71 1.80
N PRO A 88 -1.94 18.09 2.91
CA PRO A 88 -1.81 16.64 2.98
C PRO A 88 -3.15 15.91 2.94
N ILE A 89 -4.22 16.49 3.51
CA ILE A 89 -5.56 15.90 3.48
C ILE A 89 -6.07 15.85 2.03
N ILE A 90 -5.95 16.96 1.29
CA ILE A 90 -6.36 17.03 -0.12
C ILE A 90 -5.55 16.02 -0.96
N GLU A 91 -4.26 15.86 -0.68
CA GLU A 91 -3.43 14.88 -1.38
C GLU A 91 -3.81 13.43 -1.03
N CYS A 92 -4.13 13.15 0.23
CA CYS A 92 -4.64 11.84 0.66
C CYS A 92 -5.96 11.51 -0.04
N MET A 93 -6.87 12.48 -0.15
CA MET A 93 -8.14 12.30 -0.87
C MET A 93 -7.93 12.03 -2.37
N LYS A 94 -6.94 12.66 -3.02
CA LYS A 94 -6.58 12.32 -4.41
C LYS A 94 -6.02 10.90 -4.55
N LYS A 95 -5.30 10.42 -3.53
CA LYS A 95 -4.78 9.04 -3.49
C LYS A 95 -5.86 8.01 -3.17
N GLU A 96 -7.02 8.42 -2.64
CA GLU A 96 -8.18 7.56 -2.41
C GLU A 96 -8.68 6.91 -3.71
N GLU A 97 -8.75 7.66 -4.81
CA GLU A 97 -9.15 7.12 -6.13
C GLU A 97 -8.20 6.01 -6.60
N LYS A 98 -6.89 6.21 -6.39
CA LYS A 98 -5.86 5.18 -6.67
C LYS A 98 -6.06 3.95 -5.77
N PHE A 99 -6.42 4.15 -4.50
CA PHE A 99 -6.68 3.08 -3.56
C PHE A 99 -7.95 2.29 -3.90
N GLU A 100 -9.01 2.98 -4.33
CA GLU A 100 -10.25 2.35 -4.79
C GLU A 100 -9.99 1.49 -6.04
N LYS A 101 -9.25 2.03 -7.02
CA LYS A 101 -8.86 1.28 -8.23
C LYS A 101 -8.02 0.06 -7.89
N MET A 102 -7.08 0.19 -6.96
CA MET A 102 -6.25 -0.93 -6.48
C MET A 102 -7.11 -1.99 -5.77
N THR A 103 -8.07 -1.57 -4.94
CA THR A 103 -8.99 -2.45 -4.24
C THR A 103 -9.83 -3.26 -5.22
N LYS A 104 -10.41 -2.60 -6.23
CA LYS A 104 -11.14 -3.26 -7.33
C LYS A 104 -10.27 -4.29 -8.05
N SER A 105 -9.05 -3.91 -8.44
CA SER A 105 -8.11 -4.83 -9.11
C SER A 105 -7.72 -6.02 -8.22
N CYS A 106 -7.61 -5.83 -6.90
CA CYS A 106 -7.30 -6.89 -5.95
C CYS A 106 -8.47 -7.89 -5.84
N GLU A 107 -9.70 -7.40 -5.81
CA GLU A 107 -10.89 -8.27 -5.83
C GLU A 107 -11.01 -9.06 -7.13
N ASP A 108 -10.78 -8.42 -8.27
CA ASP A 108 -10.80 -9.09 -9.58
C ASP A 108 -9.74 -10.19 -9.63
N LEU A 109 -8.50 -9.90 -9.22
CA LEU A 109 -7.43 -10.89 -9.13
C LEU A 109 -7.80 -12.06 -8.21
N LYS A 110 -8.43 -11.78 -7.05
CA LYS A 110 -8.88 -12.82 -6.13
C LYS A 110 -9.96 -13.71 -6.73
N ARG A 111 -10.87 -13.15 -7.54
CA ARG A 111 -11.88 -13.92 -8.28
C ARG A 111 -11.21 -14.80 -9.34
N THR A 112 -10.30 -14.24 -10.14
CA THR A 112 -9.55 -14.98 -11.17
C THR A 112 -8.77 -16.14 -10.57
N TYR A 113 -8.00 -15.88 -9.51
CA TYR A 113 -7.25 -16.92 -8.80
C TYR A 113 -8.15 -18.05 -8.29
N LYS A 114 -9.34 -17.71 -7.74
CA LYS A 114 -10.29 -18.72 -7.26
C LYS A 114 -10.84 -19.56 -8.41
N GLN A 115 -11.11 -18.93 -9.55
CA GLN A 115 -11.58 -19.62 -10.75
C GLN A 115 -10.52 -20.57 -11.29
N GLU A 116 -9.30 -20.09 -11.52
CA GLU A 116 -8.17 -20.90 -12.01
C GLU A 116 -7.88 -22.10 -11.10
N LYS A 117 -7.96 -21.90 -9.78
CA LYS A 117 -7.80 -23.00 -8.82
C LYS A 117 -8.85 -24.09 -9.01
N ASN A 118 -10.11 -23.71 -9.25
CA ASN A 118 -11.19 -24.68 -9.47
C ASN A 118 -11.03 -25.39 -10.81
N ASP A 119 -10.62 -24.68 -11.86
CA ASP A 119 -10.40 -25.22 -13.19
C ASP A 119 -9.24 -26.24 -13.15
N PHE A 120 -8.13 -25.88 -12.52
CA PHE A 120 -6.99 -26.78 -12.30
C PHE A 120 -7.38 -28.02 -11.49
N GLU A 121 -8.18 -27.87 -10.43
CA GLU A 121 -8.62 -29.02 -9.64
C GLU A 121 -9.52 -29.97 -10.46
N THR A 122 -10.34 -29.42 -11.34
CA THR A 122 -11.20 -30.17 -12.25
C THR A 122 -10.38 -30.93 -13.29
N GLU A 123 -9.44 -30.25 -13.95
CA GLU A 123 -8.52 -30.86 -14.91
C GLU A 123 -7.71 -32.00 -14.28
N ARG A 124 -7.21 -31.80 -13.06
CA ARG A 124 -6.48 -32.83 -12.31
C ARG A 124 -7.35 -34.08 -12.06
N LYS A 125 -8.63 -33.92 -11.73
CA LYS A 125 -9.56 -35.04 -11.52
C LYS A 125 -9.78 -35.81 -12.82
N GLN A 126 -9.98 -35.09 -13.93
CA GLN A 126 -10.16 -35.71 -15.25
C GLN A 126 -8.92 -36.52 -15.64
N LEU A 127 -7.73 -35.96 -15.49
CA LEU A 127 -6.48 -36.67 -15.80
C LEU A 127 -6.28 -37.93 -14.93
N GLN A 128 -6.71 -37.92 -13.67
CA GLN A 128 -6.68 -39.11 -12.83
C GLN A 128 -7.63 -40.20 -13.31
N GLU A 129 -8.82 -39.83 -13.77
CA GLU A 129 -9.77 -40.77 -14.35
C GLU A 129 -9.25 -41.37 -15.67
N ASP A 130 -8.72 -40.53 -16.55
CA ASP A 130 -8.15 -40.95 -17.83
C ASP A 130 -6.96 -41.89 -17.62
N LEU A 131 -6.07 -41.56 -16.68
CA LEU A 131 -4.95 -42.42 -16.30
C LEU A 131 -5.43 -43.78 -15.77
N ALA A 132 -6.47 -43.80 -14.93
CA ALA A 132 -7.04 -45.05 -14.41
C ALA A 132 -7.66 -45.91 -15.53
N LYS A 133 -8.32 -45.28 -16.51
CA LYS A 133 -8.88 -45.95 -17.68
C LYS A 133 -7.78 -46.55 -18.56
N GLU A 134 -6.74 -45.77 -18.87
CA GLU A 134 -5.60 -46.22 -19.67
C GLU A 134 -4.89 -47.42 -19.00
N GLN A 135 -4.67 -47.37 -17.69
CA GLN A 135 -4.08 -48.49 -16.95
C GLN A 135 -4.94 -49.76 -17.04
N ARG A 136 -6.27 -49.66 -16.96
CA ARG A 136 -7.17 -50.81 -17.13
C ARG A 136 -7.08 -51.41 -18.53
N GLU A 137 -7.04 -50.57 -19.57
CA GLU A 137 -6.91 -51.02 -20.96
C GLU A 137 -5.56 -51.68 -21.20
N LYS A 138 -4.48 -51.11 -20.67
CA LYS A 138 -3.13 -51.70 -20.72
C LYS A 138 -3.08 -53.08 -20.06
N VAL A 139 -3.73 -53.26 -18.91
CA VAL A 139 -3.82 -54.58 -18.25
C VAL A 139 -4.61 -55.58 -19.10
N LYS A 140 -5.72 -55.15 -19.73
CA LYS A 140 -6.50 -56.01 -20.65
C LYS A 140 -5.67 -56.45 -21.86
N LEU A 141 -4.94 -55.52 -22.50
CA LEU A 141 -4.07 -55.83 -23.63
C LEU A 141 -2.94 -56.78 -23.23
N LYS A 142 -2.31 -56.56 -22.08
CA LYS A 142 -1.25 -57.44 -21.57
C LYS A 142 -1.72 -58.88 -21.36
N LYS A 143 -2.96 -59.08 -20.88
CA LYS A 143 -3.57 -60.42 -20.78
C LYS A 143 -3.75 -61.09 -22.14
N LYS A 144 -4.29 -60.36 -23.12
CA LYS A 144 -4.48 -60.88 -24.49
C LYS A 144 -3.18 -61.27 -25.17
N ILE A 145 -2.12 -60.47 -24.99
CA ILE A 145 -0.78 -60.79 -25.52
C ILE A 145 -0.30 -62.12 -24.94
N LYS A 146 -0.42 -62.30 -23.62
CA LYS A 146 -0.02 -63.55 -22.96
C LYS A 146 -0.79 -64.77 -23.47
N GLU A 147 -2.11 -64.65 -23.63
CA GLU A 147 -2.93 -65.74 -24.20
C GLU A 147 -2.50 -66.11 -25.63
N LEU A 148 -2.13 -65.14 -26.46
CA LEU A 148 -1.60 -65.38 -27.80
C LEU A 148 -0.23 -66.05 -27.77
N GLU A 149 0.67 -65.61 -26.89
CA GLU A 149 2.00 -66.23 -26.68
C GLU A 149 1.86 -67.70 -26.26
N ASP A 150 0.93 -67.99 -25.35
CA ASP A 150 0.61 -69.34 -24.88
C ASP A 150 -0.01 -70.22 -25.99
N THR A 151 -0.67 -69.62 -27.00
CA THR A 151 -1.29 -70.34 -28.13
C THR A 151 -0.30 -70.67 -29.24
N ILE A 152 0.76 -69.87 -29.38
CA ILE A 152 1.77 -70.00 -30.45
C ILE A 152 2.95 -70.89 -30.00
N SER A 153 3.20 -71.00 -28.69
CA SER A 153 4.23 -71.88 -28.09
C SER A 153 3.80 -73.34 -28.05
#